data_AF-M2T2P4-F1
#
_entry.id   AF-M2T2P4-F1
#
_cell.length_a   1.000
_cell.length_b   1.000
_cell.length_c   1.000
_cell.angle_alpha   90.00
_cell.angle_beta   90.00
_cell.angle_gamma   90.00
#
_symmetry.space_group_name_H-M   'P 1'
#
loop_
_entity.id
_entity.type
_entity.pdbx_description
1 polymer ?
#
loop_
_entity_poly.entity_id
_entity_poly.type
_entity_poly.pdbx_seq_one_letter_code
_entity_poly.pdbx_strand_id
1 'polypeptide(L)'
;MAILEPYWHIFNFVLEHEQRPKIRALIPWRTSTSSPPVLIHFLEGLVEASGAAAYPYWVSHQLRRSSHKYNHCDYSIRLFLGHFLRCLREVNAKIEWFAVDAKPLILFHWYGNPLQLKVRHSVFSITTKSGEEYIADFTIEQFGYPSAMWFMEKKEYVEKCTTGQEMMQPCEEEIASAMQGEIEMTCKVEVVRELCRRLDFRRWRRWDKDSRVEWLEQRVQEALSRRGGRKLY
;
A
#
# COMPACT_ATOMS: atom_id res chain seq x y z
N MET A 1 -7.16 -13.79 5.13
CA MET A 1 -5.70 -13.56 4.96
C MET A 1 -5.09 -14.29 3.75
N ALA A 2 -5.05 -15.63 3.71
CA ALA A 2 -4.22 -16.40 2.75
C ALA A 2 -4.51 -16.22 1.24
N ILE A 3 -5.67 -15.64 0.87
CA ILE A 3 -5.97 -15.31 -0.54
C ILE A 3 -5.26 -14.02 -0.96
N LEU A 4 -5.17 -13.04 -0.06
CA LEU A 4 -4.71 -11.68 -0.36
C LEU A 4 -3.21 -11.47 -0.09
N GLU A 5 -2.66 -12.25 0.83
CA GLU A 5 -1.27 -12.17 1.28
C GLU A 5 -0.23 -12.15 0.14
N PRO A 6 -0.31 -13.00 -0.92
CA PRO A 6 0.69 -12.93 -1.99
C PRO A 6 0.67 -11.60 -2.74
N TYR A 7 -0.51 -10.99 -2.90
CA TYR A 7 -0.67 -9.73 -3.60
C TYR A 7 -0.17 -8.55 -2.76
N TRP A 8 -0.33 -8.63 -1.44
CA TRP A 8 0.29 -7.69 -0.51
C TRP A 8 1.82 -7.72 -0.61
N HIS A 9 2.41 -8.92 -0.72
CA HIS A 9 3.84 -9.07 -0.96
C HIS A 9 4.28 -8.53 -2.33
N ILE A 10 3.57 -8.85 -3.43
CA ILE A 10 3.86 -8.29 -4.76
C ILE A 10 3.87 -6.77 -4.69
N PHE A 11 2.83 -6.19 -4.09
CA PHE A 11 2.69 -4.75 -3.96
C PHE A 11 3.89 -4.13 -3.24
N ASN A 12 4.28 -4.70 -2.09
CA ASN A 12 5.44 -4.22 -1.33
C ASN A 12 6.74 -4.31 -2.12
N PHE A 13 7.03 -5.46 -2.74
CA PHE A 13 8.28 -5.63 -3.49
C PHE A 13 8.36 -4.69 -4.69
N VAL A 14 7.26 -4.53 -5.43
CA VAL A 14 7.24 -3.59 -6.57
C VAL A 14 7.47 -2.15 -6.11
N LEU A 15 6.88 -1.73 -4.98
CA LEU A 15 7.08 -0.38 -4.44
C LEU A 15 8.49 -0.16 -3.87
N GLU A 16 9.11 -1.17 -3.26
CA GLU A 16 10.48 -1.08 -2.72
C GLU A 16 11.54 -0.92 -3.84
N HIS A 17 11.25 -1.39 -5.05
CA HIS A 17 12.13 -1.29 -6.23
C HIS A 17 11.84 -0.07 -7.11
N GLU A 18 10.91 0.78 -6.70
CA GLU A 18 10.57 1.99 -7.44
C GLU A 18 11.60 3.11 -7.20
N GLN A 19 11.99 3.79 -8.28
CA GLN A 19 12.72 5.07 -8.17
C GLN A 19 11.77 6.15 -7.65
N ARG A 20 12.15 6.87 -6.58
CA ARG A 20 11.34 7.96 -6.06
C ARG A 20 12.15 9.23 -5.81
N PRO A 21 11.51 10.40 -5.94
CA PRO A 21 12.04 11.63 -5.39
C PRO A 21 12.30 11.45 -3.89
N LYS A 22 13.41 11.99 -3.40
CA LYS A 22 13.71 12.00 -1.96
C LYS A 22 12.61 12.73 -1.20
N ILE A 23 12.19 12.14 -0.08
CA ILE A 23 11.15 12.69 0.80
C ILE A 23 11.73 13.82 1.61
N ARG A 24 11.07 14.97 1.63
CA ARG A 24 11.65 16.19 2.23
C ARG A 24 11.37 16.34 3.72
N ALA A 25 10.24 15.84 4.25
CA ALA A 25 9.89 15.98 5.66
C ALA A 25 9.10 14.81 6.25
N LEU A 26 9.35 14.50 7.52
CA LEU A 26 8.60 13.59 8.38
C LEU A 26 8.03 14.34 9.59
N ILE A 27 6.74 14.19 9.86
CA ILE A 27 6.05 14.87 10.96
C ILE A 27 5.42 13.82 11.88
N PRO A 28 5.82 13.72 13.16
CA PRO A 28 5.09 12.92 14.15
C PRO A 28 3.66 13.43 14.33
N TRP A 29 2.67 12.54 14.36
CA TRP A 29 1.29 12.93 14.64
C TRP A 29 1.06 13.03 16.15
N ARG A 30 0.70 14.22 16.64
CA ARG A 30 0.27 14.43 18.04
C ARG A 30 -1.05 15.19 18.05
N THR A 31 -2.00 14.71 18.86
CA THR A 31 -3.38 15.24 18.94
C THR A 31 -3.53 16.46 19.86
N SER A 32 -2.47 17.02 20.45
CA SER A 32 -2.60 18.20 21.32
C SER A 32 -1.30 19.01 21.54
N THR A 33 -1.50 20.32 21.73
CA THR A 33 -0.65 21.46 22.12
C THR A 33 0.31 22.11 21.11
N SER A 34 -0.10 23.30 20.68
CA SER A 34 0.63 24.55 20.32
C SER A 34 1.83 24.56 19.36
N SER A 35 2.40 23.43 18.97
CA SER A 35 3.26 23.24 17.78
C SER A 35 3.72 21.78 17.81
N PRO A 36 3.32 20.92 16.84
CA PRO A 36 3.88 19.57 16.79
C PRO A 36 5.40 19.70 16.63
N PRO A 37 6.23 18.92 17.36
CA PRO A 37 7.65 18.86 17.08
C PRO A 37 7.84 18.28 15.68
N VAL A 38 7.94 19.16 14.68
CA VAL A 38 8.26 18.86 13.30
C VAL A 38 9.78 18.75 13.21
N LEU A 39 10.29 17.59 12.79
CA LEU A 39 11.48 17.52 11.95
C LEU A 39 11.72 16.09 11.48
N ILE A 40 11.97 15.89 10.18
CA ILE A 40 13.29 15.46 9.63
C ILE A 40 13.37 15.90 8.15
N HIS A 41 14.36 16.73 7.80
CA HIS A 41 14.70 17.19 6.43
C HIS A 41 15.37 16.10 5.57
N PHE A 42 15.12 16.06 4.24
CA PHE A 42 16.11 15.56 3.26
C PHE A 42 16.17 16.42 1.98
N LEU A 43 17.27 17.18 1.82
CA LEU A 43 17.70 17.92 0.61
C LEU A 43 19.26 17.91 0.64
N GLU A 44 20.06 17.78 -0.42
CA GLU A 44 19.90 18.05 -1.84
C GLU A 44 20.59 17.00 -2.74
N GLY A 45 20.29 17.05 -4.05
CA GLY A 45 20.98 16.36 -5.14
C GLY A 45 20.05 15.54 -6.03
N LEU A 46 20.22 15.65 -7.36
CA LEU A 46 19.81 14.65 -8.35
C LEU A 46 20.55 13.35 -8.00
N VAL A 47 19.98 12.54 -7.11
CA VAL A 47 20.56 11.24 -6.78
C VAL A 47 19.94 10.21 -7.71
N GLU A 48 20.79 9.64 -8.56
CA GLU A 48 20.48 8.57 -9.52
C GLU A 48 20.10 7.22 -8.84
N ALA A 49 20.04 7.17 -7.50
CA ALA A 49 19.76 5.95 -6.74
C ALA A 49 18.25 5.71 -6.57
N SER A 50 17.83 4.47 -6.79
CA SER A 50 16.44 4.02 -6.74
C SER A 50 16.09 3.23 -5.47
N GLY A 51 14.83 3.24 -5.07
CA GLY A 51 14.29 2.33 -4.04
C GLY A 51 14.88 2.54 -2.65
N ALA A 52 15.00 1.44 -1.89
CA ALA A 52 15.51 1.44 -0.51
C ALA A 52 16.94 2.00 -0.35
N ALA A 53 17.73 2.03 -1.43
CA ALA A 53 19.11 2.54 -1.46
C ALA A 53 19.17 4.08 -1.48
N ALA A 54 18.06 4.78 -1.76
CA ALA A 54 18.00 6.24 -1.76
C ALA A 54 17.99 6.86 -0.35
N TYR A 55 17.81 6.04 0.69
CA TYR A 55 17.70 6.47 2.08
C TYR A 55 19.05 6.32 2.80
N PRO A 56 19.41 7.26 3.70
CA PRO A 56 20.56 7.07 4.59
C PRO A 56 20.46 5.79 5.42
N TYR A 57 21.61 5.18 5.74
CA TYR A 57 21.69 3.90 6.44
C TYR A 57 21.01 3.89 7.83
N TRP A 58 20.91 5.06 8.47
CA TRP A 58 20.29 5.22 9.79
C TRP A 58 18.76 5.29 9.72
N VAL A 59 18.17 5.44 8.53
CA VAL A 59 16.71 5.38 8.36
C VAL A 59 16.25 3.93 8.50
N SER A 60 15.37 3.68 9.48
CA SER A 60 14.87 2.33 9.74
C SER A 60 14.18 1.75 8.51
N HIS A 61 14.29 0.43 8.33
CA HIS A 61 13.63 -0.27 7.23
C HIS A 61 12.11 -0.02 7.19
N GLN A 62 11.47 0.03 8.36
CA GLN A 62 10.05 0.34 8.48
C GLN A 62 9.72 1.72 7.90
N LEU A 63 10.48 2.75 8.29
CA LEU A 63 10.25 4.12 7.83
C LEU A 63 10.46 4.25 6.32
N ARG A 64 11.44 3.54 5.75
CA ARG A 64 11.63 3.46 4.29
C ARG A 64 10.40 2.88 3.61
N ARG A 65 9.92 1.72 4.06
CA ARG A 65 8.70 1.05 3.54
C ARG A 65 7.45 1.92 3.65
N SER A 66 7.22 2.53 4.81
CA SER A 66 6.12 3.48 5.03
C SER A 66 6.08 4.54 3.94
N SER A 67 7.26 5.03 3.59
CA SER A 67 7.41 6.14 2.68
C SER A 67 7.24 5.75 1.20
N HIS A 68 7.58 4.51 0.84
CA HIS A 68 7.24 3.92 -0.46
C HIS A 68 5.72 3.72 -0.63
N LYS A 69 4.96 3.63 0.47
CA LYS A 69 3.50 3.48 0.43
C LYS A 69 2.73 4.79 0.48
N TYR A 70 3.42 5.90 0.75
CA TYR A 70 2.78 7.21 0.88
C TYR A 70 2.00 7.58 -0.39
N ASN A 71 0.73 7.96 -0.23
CA ASN A 71 -0.23 8.28 -1.29
C ASN A 71 -0.52 7.15 -2.29
N HIS A 72 -0.29 5.88 -1.89
CA HIS A 72 -0.59 4.72 -2.74
C HIS A 72 -1.84 3.94 -2.31
N CYS A 73 -2.66 4.48 -1.41
CA CYS A 73 -3.88 3.81 -0.94
C CYS A 73 -4.89 3.59 -2.07
N ASP A 74 -5.33 4.65 -2.76
CA ASP A 74 -6.21 4.56 -3.94
C ASP A 74 -5.55 3.77 -5.08
N TYR A 75 -4.23 3.92 -5.24
CA TYR A 75 -3.45 3.17 -6.21
C TYR A 75 -3.56 1.65 -5.96
N SER A 76 -3.48 1.21 -4.69
CA SER A 76 -3.65 -0.20 -4.33
C SER A 76 -5.08 -0.69 -4.63
N ILE A 77 -6.10 0.12 -4.36
CA ILE A 77 -7.50 -0.23 -4.68
C ILE A 77 -7.66 -0.44 -6.19
N ARG A 78 -7.23 0.53 -6.99
CA ARG A 78 -7.33 0.48 -8.46
C ARG A 78 -6.53 -0.69 -9.06
N LEU A 79 -5.43 -1.10 -8.44
CA LEU A 79 -4.69 -2.27 -8.89
C LEU A 79 -5.44 -3.59 -8.66
N PHE A 80 -6.10 -3.72 -7.51
CA PHE A 80 -6.54 -5.04 -7.04
C PHE A 80 -8.04 -5.23 -6.90
N LEU A 81 -8.87 -4.18 -6.82
CA LEU A 81 -10.31 -4.32 -6.52
C LEU A 81 -11.01 -5.28 -7.50
N GLY A 82 -10.91 -5.02 -8.81
CA GLY A 82 -11.49 -5.91 -9.84
C GLY A 82 -10.89 -7.32 -9.85
N HIS A 83 -9.65 -7.47 -9.41
CA HIS A 83 -9.00 -8.78 -9.30
C HIS A 83 -9.48 -9.57 -8.08
N PHE A 84 -9.57 -8.92 -6.91
CA PHE A 84 -10.03 -9.53 -5.67
C PHE A 84 -11.52 -9.83 -5.69
N LEU A 85 -12.35 -9.02 -6.37
CA LEU A 85 -13.75 -9.35 -6.61
C LEU A 85 -13.92 -10.71 -7.30
N ARG A 86 -13.00 -11.09 -8.20
CA ARG A 86 -13.00 -12.40 -8.84
C ARG A 86 -12.48 -13.49 -7.90
N CYS A 87 -11.35 -13.25 -7.23
CA CYS A 87 -10.71 -14.24 -6.36
C CYS A 87 -11.56 -14.59 -5.12
N LEU A 88 -12.20 -13.60 -4.50
CA LEU A 88 -12.98 -13.77 -3.28
C LEU A 88 -14.40 -14.31 -3.54
N ARG A 89 -14.92 -14.13 -4.77
CA ARG A 89 -16.18 -14.75 -5.19
C ARG A 89 -16.13 -16.27 -5.08
N GLU A 90 -14.97 -16.89 -5.34
CA GLU A 90 -14.78 -18.35 -5.22
C GLU A 90 -15.08 -18.87 -3.80
N VAL A 91 -14.91 -18.02 -2.77
CA VAL A 91 -15.18 -18.36 -1.36
C VAL A 91 -16.42 -17.66 -0.81
N ASN A 92 -17.25 -17.06 -1.68
CA ASN A 92 -18.44 -16.28 -1.32
C ASN A 92 -18.16 -15.14 -0.31
N ALA A 93 -16.98 -14.53 -0.39
CA ALA A 93 -16.67 -13.32 0.35
C ALA A 93 -16.91 -12.08 -0.53
N LYS A 94 -17.44 -11.02 0.08
CA LYS A 94 -17.59 -9.70 -0.54
C LYS A 94 -16.34 -8.86 -0.27
N ILE A 95 -16.00 -7.98 -1.21
CA ILE A 95 -14.95 -6.99 -1.05
C ILE A 95 -15.40 -5.66 -1.64
N GLU A 96 -15.15 -4.59 -0.91
CA GLU A 96 -15.61 -3.23 -1.21
C GLU A 96 -14.47 -2.25 -0.99
N TRP A 97 -14.51 -1.12 -1.70
CA TRP A 97 -13.64 0.02 -1.42
C TRP A 97 -14.26 0.82 -0.28
N PHE A 98 -13.53 0.91 0.84
CA PHE A 98 -13.95 1.65 2.02
C PHE A 98 -12.98 2.81 2.29
N ALA A 99 -13.51 4.01 2.51
CA ALA A 99 -12.72 5.19 2.86
C ALA A 99 -12.87 5.55 4.34
N VAL A 100 -11.76 5.90 4.99
CA VAL A 100 -11.71 6.26 6.42
C VAL A 100 -10.91 7.53 6.63
N ASP A 101 -11.14 8.19 7.77
CA ASP A 101 -10.22 9.22 8.27
C ASP A 101 -9.15 8.50 9.10
N ALA A 102 -7.95 8.40 8.52
CA ALA A 102 -6.85 7.70 9.17
C ALA A 102 -6.41 8.44 10.43
N LYS A 103 -6.05 7.69 11.46
CA LYS A 103 -5.36 8.17 12.66
C LYS A 103 -3.87 7.84 12.50
N PRO A 104 -3.05 8.73 11.97
CA PRO A 104 -1.64 8.43 11.76
C PRO A 104 -0.85 8.42 13.07
N LEU A 105 0.25 7.64 13.13
CA LEU A 105 1.32 7.81 14.13
C LEU A 105 2.40 8.76 13.60
N ILE A 106 2.63 8.73 12.28
CA ILE A 106 3.49 9.64 11.53
C ILE A 106 2.77 10.11 10.26
N LEU A 107 3.08 11.32 9.82
CA LEU A 107 2.68 11.85 8.52
C LEU A 107 3.89 12.25 7.70
N PHE A 108 3.89 11.84 6.45
CA PHE A 108 4.76 12.42 5.43
C PHE A 108 4.15 13.73 4.95
N HIS A 109 5.00 14.75 4.80
CA HIS A 109 4.57 16.08 4.37
C HIS A 109 5.55 16.66 3.37
N TRP A 110 5.01 17.35 2.36
CA TRP A 110 5.79 17.99 1.31
C TRP A 110 5.76 19.50 1.53
N TYR A 111 6.94 20.11 1.59
CA TYR A 111 7.08 21.55 1.77
C TYR A 111 6.31 22.31 0.68
N GLY A 112 5.47 23.26 1.08
CA GLY A 112 4.63 24.06 0.20
C GLY A 112 3.18 23.56 0.08
N ASN A 113 2.87 22.36 0.56
CA ASN A 113 1.49 21.90 0.69
C ASN A 113 0.92 22.28 2.06
N PRO A 114 -0.39 22.55 2.19
CA PRO A 114 -1.02 22.72 3.49
C PRO A 114 -0.96 21.40 4.28
N LEU A 115 -0.76 21.50 5.61
CA LEU A 115 -0.83 20.33 6.49
C LEU A 115 -2.26 19.79 6.49
N GLN A 116 -2.44 18.55 6.03
CA GLN A 116 -3.74 17.88 6.05
C GLN A 116 -3.95 17.22 7.41
N LEU A 117 -4.85 17.81 8.23
CA LEU A 117 -5.23 17.25 9.52
C LEU A 117 -6.31 16.16 9.42
N LYS A 118 -7.02 16.10 8.28
CA LYS A 118 -7.91 15.00 7.93
C LYS A 118 -7.29 14.25 6.78
N VAL A 119 -7.16 12.94 6.93
CA VAL A 119 -6.39 12.12 6.01
C VAL A 119 -7.31 11.04 5.48
N ARG A 120 -7.93 11.33 4.32
CA ARG A 120 -8.71 10.33 3.60
C ARG A 120 -7.80 9.18 3.24
N HIS A 121 -8.21 7.98 3.62
CA HIS A 121 -7.45 6.78 3.37
C HIS A 121 -8.34 5.67 2.86
N SER A 122 -7.84 4.92 1.88
CA SER A 122 -8.58 3.91 1.16
C SER A 122 -8.09 2.51 1.50
N VAL A 123 -9.04 1.65 1.84
CA VAL A 123 -8.78 0.26 2.23
C VAL A 123 -9.80 -0.68 1.60
N PHE A 124 -9.48 -1.97 1.61
CA PHE A 124 -10.43 -3.01 1.25
C PHE A 124 -11.24 -3.42 2.48
N SER A 125 -12.57 -3.27 2.41
CA SER A 125 -13.49 -3.87 3.38
C SER A 125 -13.94 -5.23 2.86
N ILE A 126 -13.81 -6.27 3.67
CA ILE A 126 -14.09 -7.65 3.28
C ILE A 126 -15.13 -8.22 4.24
N THR A 127 -16.21 -8.77 3.69
CA THR A 127 -17.22 -9.49 4.48
C THR A 127 -17.23 -10.95 4.04
N THR A 128 -16.95 -11.85 4.96
CA THR A 128 -16.97 -13.30 4.72
C THR A 128 -18.40 -13.81 4.51
N LYS A 129 -18.54 -15.06 4.04
CA LYS A 129 -19.86 -15.72 3.96
C LYS A 129 -20.56 -15.83 5.31
N SER A 130 -19.80 -15.99 6.40
CA SER A 130 -20.28 -16.05 7.78
C SER A 130 -20.68 -14.67 8.33
N GLY A 131 -20.41 -13.59 7.62
CA GLY A 131 -20.71 -12.22 8.04
C GLY A 131 -19.59 -11.56 8.84
N GLU A 132 -18.46 -12.24 9.09
CA GLU A 132 -17.30 -11.63 9.72
C GLU A 132 -16.68 -10.57 8.80
N GLU A 133 -16.32 -9.42 9.38
CA GLU A 133 -15.79 -8.27 8.65
C GLU A 133 -14.31 -8.01 8.95
N TYR A 134 -13.54 -7.81 7.89
CA TYR A 134 -12.10 -7.56 7.94
C TYR A 134 -11.72 -6.35 7.09
N ILE A 135 -10.64 -5.68 7.47
CA ILE A 135 -9.96 -4.68 6.65
C ILE A 135 -8.65 -5.26 6.15
N ALA A 136 -8.40 -5.10 4.85
CA ALA A 136 -7.08 -5.24 4.27
C ALA A 136 -6.56 -3.87 3.84
N ASP A 137 -5.52 -3.38 4.52
CA ASP A 137 -4.84 -2.13 4.20
C ASP A 137 -3.42 -2.42 3.73
N PHE A 138 -3.23 -2.31 2.41
CA PHE A 138 -1.95 -2.59 1.77
C PHE A 138 -0.91 -1.50 2.01
N THR A 139 -1.32 -0.41 2.65
CA THR A 139 -0.56 0.84 2.79
C THR A 139 -0.53 1.35 4.23
N ILE A 140 -0.94 0.54 5.20
CA ILE A 140 -1.05 0.90 6.63
C ILE A 140 0.25 1.48 7.20
N GLU A 141 1.39 0.99 6.71
CA GLU A 141 2.69 1.46 7.15
C GLU A 141 2.94 2.94 6.80
N GLN A 142 2.26 3.53 5.80
CA GLN A 142 2.42 4.95 5.46
C GLN A 142 2.09 5.89 6.63
N PHE A 143 1.38 5.38 7.62
CA PHE A 143 1.01 6.07 8.85
C PHE A 143 1.85 5.66 10.07
N GLY A 144 2.89 4.85 9.88
CA GLY A 144 3.84 4.43 10.92
C GLY A 144 3.45 3.15 11.66
N TYR A 145 2.31 2.55 11.33
CA TYR A 145 1.91 1.27 11.90
C TYR A 145 2.82 0.11 11.43
N PRO A 146 2.94 -0.97 12.23
CA PRO A 146 3.68 -2.16 11.84
C PRO A 146 2.99 -2.91 10.70
N SER A 147 3.78 -3.54 9.81
CA SER A 147 3.26 -4.32 8.68
C SER A 147 2.30 -5.42 9.08
N ALA A 148 2.41 -5.99 10.29
CA ALA A 148 1.50 -7.03 10.78
C ALA A 148 0.03 -6.58 10.85
N MET A 149 -0.24 -5.27 10.86
CA MET A 149 -1.58 -4.69 10.90
C MET A 149 -2.23 -4.54 9.51
N TRP A 150 -1.62 -5.03 8.44
CA TRP A 150 -2.16 -4.93 7.09
C TRP A 150 -3.50 -5.68 6.90
N PHE A 151 -3.79 -6.67 7.74
CA PHE A 151 -5.04 -7.44 7.71
C PHE A 151 -5.57 -7.61 9.14
N MET A 152 -6.73 -7.04 9.43
CA MET A 152 -7.32 -7.00 10.77
C MET A 152 -8.84 -7.18 10.74
N GLU A 153 -9.44 -7.53 11.87
CA GLU A 153 -10.88 -7.39 12.04
C GLU A 153 -11.29 -5.93 11.88
N LYS A 154 -12.42 -5.68 11.22
CA LYS A 154 -12.84 -4.30 10.88
C LYS A 154 -13.07 -3.44 12.12
N LYS A 155 -13.67 -4.01 13.17
CA LYS A 155 -13.89 -3.32 14.44
C LYS A 155 -12.56 -2.88 15.07
N GLU A 156 -11.60 -3.81 15.15
CA GLU A 156 -10.26 -3.54 15.69
C GLU A 156 -9.52 -2.48 14.86
N TYR A 157 -9.62 -2.56 13.53
CA TYR A 157 -9.02 -1.59 12.62
C TYR A 157 -9.59 -0.19 12.81
N VAL A 158 -10.92 -0.06 12.88
CA VAL A 158 -11.58 1.24 13.09
C VAL A 158 -11.13 1.86 14.41
N GLU A 159 -11.12 1.08 15.49
CA GLU A 159 -10.69 1.55 16.81
C GLU A 159 -9.22 2.00 16.84
N LYS A 160 -8.31 1.17 16.28
CA LYS A 160 -6.87 1.40 16.37
C LYS A 160 -6.34 2.39 15.34
N CYS A 161 -6.86 2.37 14.11
CA CYS A 161 -6.24 3.02 12.95
C CYS A 161 -7.04 4.21 12.40
N THR A 162 -8.24 4.49 12.91
CA THR A 162 -9.07 5.61 12.44
C THR A 162 -9.36 6.60 13.57
N THR A 163 -9.78 7.80 13.20
CA THR A 163 -10.23 8.83 14.15
C THR A 163 -11.70 8.65 14.58
N GLY A 164 -12.43 7.75 13.91
CA GLY A 164 -13.88 7.60 14.05
C GLY A 164 -14.70 8.66 13.34
N GLN A 165 -14.07 9.64 12.67
CA GLN A 165 -14.80 10.63 11.87
C GLN A 165 -15.34 10.00 10.58
N GLU A 166 -16.56 10.40 10.22
CA GLU A 166 -17.14 10.02 8.94
C GLU A 166 -16.32 10.62 7.78
N MET A 167 -16.11 9.80 6.76
CA MET A 167 -15.48 10.21 5.52
C MET A 167 -16.39 9.91 4.34
N MET A 168 -16.30 10.79 3.35
CA MET A 168 -16.95 10.58 2.06
C MET A 168 -16.46 9.26 1.46
N GLN A 169 -17.40 8.34 1.27
CA GLN A 169 -17.14 7.08 0.61
C GLN A 169 -16.91 7.32 -0.89
N PRO A 170 -16.13 6.44 -1.56
CA PRO A 170 -15.92 6.52 -3.00
C PRO A 170 -17.27 6.51 -3.74
N CYS A 171 -17.43 7.34 -4.75
CA CYS A 171 -18.66 7.36 -5.55
C CYS A 171 -18.72 6.17 -6.53
N GLU A 172 -19.88 5.94 -7.14
CA GLU A 172 -20.10 4.81 -8.05
C GLU A 172 -19.14 4.84 -9.25
N GLU A 173 -18.84 6.03 -9.78
CA GLU A 173 -17.91 6.21 -10.89
C GLU A 173 -16.47 5.83 -10.49
N GLU A 174 -16.03 6.23 -9.29
CA GLU A 174 -14.72 5.86 -8.76
C GLU A 174 -14.60 4.34 -8.58
N ILE A 175 -15.65 3.72 -8.03
CA ILE A 175 -15.70 2.27 -7.83
C ILE A 175 -15.67 1.55 -9.18
N ALA A 176 -16.48 1.98 -10.15
CA ALA A 176 -16.52 1.39 -11.49
C ALA A 176 -15.16 1.49 -12.19
N SER A 177 -14.52 2.66 -12.12
CA SER A 177 -13.16 2.91 -12.64
C SER A 177 -12.14 1.98 -11.99
N ALA A 178 -12.16 1.85 -10.65
CA ALA A 178 -11.25 0.95 -9.92
C ALA A 178 -11.52 -0.54 -10.20
N MET A 179 -12.78 -0.93 -10.43
CA MET A 179 -13.14 -2.30 -10.81
C MET A 179 -12.63 -2.69 -12.20
N GLN A 180 -12.57 -1.73 -13.13
CA GLN A 180 -11.93 -1.89 -14.43
C GLN A 180 -10.40 -1.79 -14.35
N GLY A 181 -9.90 -1.33 -13.20
CA GLY A 181 -8.49 -1.13 -12.91
C GLY A 181 -7.91 0.10 -13.62
N GLU A 182 -8.73 1.07 -13.99
CA GLU A 182 -8.27 2.29 -14.64
C GLU A 182 -7.31 3.07 -13.74
N ILE A 183 -6.07 3.16 -14.21
CA ILE A 183 -4.97 3.83 -13.55
C ILE A 183 -3.93 4.17 -14.60
N GLU A 184 -3.12 5.19 -14.35
CA GLU A 184 -2.03 5.56 -15.24
C GLU A 184 -1.09 4.36 -15.47
N MET A 185 -0.83 4.06 -16.74
CA MET A 185 0.05 2.96 -17.13
C MET A 185 1.50 3.29 -16.88
N THR A 186 1.98 2.82 -15.74
CA THR A 186 3.40 2.81 -15.38
C THR A 186 3.94 1.39 -15.46
N CYS A 187 5.26 1.24 -15.61
CA CYS A 187 5.93 -0.06 -15.56
C CYS A 187 5.53 -0.89 -14.31
N LYS A 188 5.27 -0.23 -13.16
CA LYS A 188 4.81 -0.93 -11.94
C LYS A 188 3.49 -1.65 -12.15
N VAL A 189 2.51 -0.94 -12.73
CA VAL A 189 1.17 -1.50 -12.92
C VAL A 189 1.22 -2.69 -13.85
N GLU A 190 2.05 -2.62 -14.89
CA GLU A 190 2.22 -3.74 -15.80
C GLU A 190 2.87 -4.96 -15.13
N VAL A 191 3.90 -4.77 -14.29
CA VAL A 191 4.52 -5.85 -13.50
C VAL A 191 3.49 -6.48 -12.57
N VAL A 192 2.79 -5.68 -11.78
CA VAL A 192 1.77 -6.19 -10.85
C VAL A 192 0.69 -6.96 -11.62
N ARG A 193 0.13 -6.37 -12.70
CA ARG A 193 -0.91 -7.02 -13.50
C ARG A 193 -0.43 -8.29 -14.19
N GLU A 194 0.82 -8.35 -14.65
CA GLU A 194 1.42 -9.55 -15.21
C GLU A 194 1.50 -10.66 -14.16
N LEU A 195 2.04 -10.35 -12.98
CA LEU A 195 2.19 -11.32 -11.90
C LEU A 195 0.82 -11.81 -11.41
N CYS A 196 -0.16 -10.92 -11.22
CA CYS A 196 -1.52 -11.30 -10.84
C CYS A 196 -2.23 -12.17 -11.88
N ARG A 197 -1.85 -12.09 -13.15
CA ARG A 197 -2.42 -12.93 -14.22
C ARG A 197 -1.72 -14.26 -14.38
N ARG A 198 -0.39 -14.29 -14.21
CA ARG A 198 0.45 -15.46 -14.52
C ARG A 198 0.66 -16.40 -13.35
N LEU A 199 0.66 -15.88 -12.13
CA LEU A 199 0.98 -16.67 -10.95
C LEU A 199 -0.28 -17.32 -10.37
N ASP A 200 -0.18 -18.62 -10.11
CA ASP A 200 -1.20 -19.37 -9.36
C ASP A 200 -0.76 -19.54 -7.90
N PHE A 201 -1.45 -18.86 -7.00
CA PHE A 201 -1.16 -18.89 -5.56
C PHE A 201 -1.84 -20.05 -4.81
N ARG A 202 -2.54 -20.96 -5.48
CA ARG A 202 -3.18 -22.13 -4.82
C ARG A 202 -2.16 -23.01 -4.11
N ARG A 203 -0.99 -23.23 -4.72
CA ARG A 203 0.11 -24.02 -4.12
C ARG A 203 1.00 -23.22 -3.19
N TRP A 204 1.05 -21.90 -3.35
CA TRP A 204 1.86 -20.99 -2.55
C TRP A 204 1.58 -21.15 -1.04
N ARG A 205 0.31 -21.38 -0.67
CA ARG A 205 -0.11 -21.62 0.73
C ARG A 205 0.44 -22.90 1.38
N ARG A 206 1.09 -23.77 0.61
CA ARG A 206 1.66 -25.03 1.14
C ARG A 206 3.13 -24.92 1.51
N TRP A 207 3.79 -23.86 1.04
CA TRP A 207 5.19 -23.61 1.35
C TRP A 207 5.32 -22.93 2.72
N ASP A 208 6.49 -23.01 3.34
CA ASP A 208 6.79 -22.18 4.51
C ASP A 208 6.93 -20.70 4.14
N LYS A 209 6.96 -19.83 5.14
CA LYS A 209 6.94 -18.38 4.94
C LYS A 209 8.17 -17.89 4.16
N ASP A 210 9.35 -18.40 4.46
CA ASP A 210 10.59 -17.90 3.88
C ASP A 210 10.68 -18.29 2.40
N SER A 211 10.37 -19.55 2.09
CA SER A 211 10.27 -20.05 0.69
C SER A 211 9.26 -19.27 -0.15
N ARG A 212 8.10 -18.90 0.43
CA ARG A 212 7.08 -18.08 -0.25
C ARG A 212 7.57 -16.70 -0.61
N VAL A 213 8.28 -16.07 0.33
CA VAL A 213 8.80 -14.71 0.22
C VAL A 213 9.91 -14.68 -0.82
N GLU A 214 10.90 -15.57 -0.70
CA GLU A 214 12.04 -15.64 -1.61
C GLU A 214 11.60 -15.91 -3.06
N TRP A 215 10.73 -16.89 -3.26
CA TRP A 215 10.23 -17.20 -4.60
C TRP A 215 9.50 -16.02 -5.24
N LEU A 216 8.66 -15.32 -4.46
CA LEU A 216 7.89 -14.20 -4.97
C LEU A 216 8.78 -12.99 -5.28
N GLU A 217 9.78 -12.73 -4.45
CA GLU A 217 10.79 -11.72 -4.70
C GLU A 217 11.53 -12.00 -6.02
N GLN A 218 11.97 -13.23 -6.24
CA GLN A 218 12.59 -13.63 -7.52
C GLN A 218 11.68 -13.37 -8.73
N ARG A 219 10.37 -13.70 -8.63
CA ARG A 219 9.41 -13.43 -9.73
C ARG A 219 9.24 -11.94 -10.00
N VAL A 220 9.24 -11.12 -8.95
CA VAL A 220 9.16 -9.65 -9.09
C VAL A 220 10.41 -9.11 -9.74
N GLN A 221 11.61 -9.54 -9.31
CA GLN A 221 12.88 -9.14 -9.93
C GLN A 221 12.92 -9.53 -11.41
N GLU A 222 12.60 -10.79 -11.74
CA GLU A 222 12.55 -11.26 -13.14
C GLU A 222 11.59 -10.40 -14.00
N ALA A 223 10.45 -10.01 -13.45
CA ALA A 223 9.47 -9.18 -14.17
C ALA A 223 9.97 -7.73 -14.33
N LEU A 224 10.61 -7.17 -13.31
CA LEU A 224 11.22 -5.84 -13.36
C LEU A 224 12.38 -5.80 -14.35
N SER A 225 13.32 -6.77 -14.32
CA SER A 225 14.46 -6.82 -15.25
C SER A 225 14.03 -6.95 -16.71
N ARG A 226 13.01 -7.78 -17.00
CA ARG A 226 12.45 -7.93 -18.36
C ARG A 226 11.91 -6.61 -18.93
N ARG A 227 11.45 -5.70 -18.07
CA ARG A 227 10.92 -4.40 -18.48
C ARG A 227 11.94 -3.27 -18.38
N GLY A 228 12.84 -3.30 -17.40
CA GLY A 228 13.97 -2.37 -17.25
C GLY A 228 15.05 -2.53 -18.33
N GLY A 229 15.12 -3.69 -19.01
CA GLY A 229 15.92 -3.88 -20.22
C GLY A 229 15.42 -3.09 -21.43
N ARG A 230 14.20 -2.53 -21.39
CA ARG A 230 13.77 -1.46 -22.29
C ARG A 230 14.12 -0.13 -21.63
N LYS A 231 15.35 0.36 -21.86
CA LYS A 231 15.64 1.78 -21.64
C LYS A 231 14.63 2.58 -22.49
N LEU A 232 13.67 3.20 -21.83
CA LEU A 232 12.85 4.25 -22.42
C LEU A 232 13.80 5.44 -22.57
N TYR A 233 14.25 5.65 -23.81
CA TYR A 233 14.85 6.91 -24.27
C TYR A 233 13.78 7.99 -24.32
#